data_AF-A0A0K8MDL5-F1
#
_entry.id   AF-A0A0K8MDL5-F1
#
_cell.length_a   1.000
_cell.length_b   1.000
_cell.length_c   1.000
_cell.angle_alpha   90.00
_cell.angle_beta   90.00
_cell.angle_gamma   90.00
#
_symmetry.space_group_name_H-M   'P 1'
#
loop_
_entity.id
_entity.type
_entity.pdbx_description
1 polymer ?
#
loop_
_entity_poly.entity_id
_entity_poly.type
_entity_poly.pdbx_seq_one_letter_code
_entity_poly.pdbx_strand_id
1 'polypeptide(L)'
;MNPYIIGNEFYRVFRNSREIFLSQGFNLLIVGIFAFMLHDLLPLYPQIGTAFYWFAQSFSLLLLSNHLFKKDLHQGFILNVLNSQTSLSSFLVSRWVAFTITLTLCTGLMSPLLLLLLSVPFENWLYFLLLLLPFNGIVGAYGGLLSLLMEGSRSYLLPFLLLPLILPLFILSIGGASHENFISIFLLHLTIMFFSLPFIIGISSHILHYLCESF
;
A
#
# COMPACT_ATOMS: atom_id res chain seq x y z
N MET A 1 18.22 -3.26 15.97
CA MET A 1 17.62 -2.17 15.17
C MET A 1 17.69 -0.90 16.01
N ASN A 2 18.37 0.14 15.56
CA ASN A 2 18.58 1.34 16.38
C ASN A 2 17.28 2.19 16.39
N PRO A 3 16.63 2.45 17.54
CA PRO A 3 15.35 3.16 17.62
C PRO A 3 15.38 4.56 17.00
N TYR A 4 16.55 5.21 16.97
CA TYR A 4 16.72 6.52 16.35
C TYR A 4 16.47 6.53 14.83
N ILE A 5 16.68 5.40 14.14
CA ILE A 5 16.44 5.29 12.70
C ILE A 5 14.93 5.34 12.41
N ILE A 6 14.14 4.64 13.20
CA ILE A 6 12.67 4.54 13.00
C ILE A 6 12.02 5.91 13.15
N GLY A 7 12.40 6.69 14.18
CA GLY A 7 11.83 8.02 14.44
C GLY A 7 12.13 9.02 13.31
N ASN A 8 13.37 9.05 12.82
CA ASN A 8 13.76 9.92 11.71
C ASN A 8 13.03 9.57 10.41
N GLU A 9 12.83 8.28 10.14
CA GLU A 9 12.08 7.85 8.97
C GLU A 9 10.59 8.20 9.07
N PHE A 10 9.99 8.09 10.26
CA PHE A 10 8.62 8.54 10.50
C PHE A 10 8.46 10.03 10.20
N TYR A 11 9.38 10.86 10.69
CA TYR A 11 9.35 12.29 10.44
C TYR A 11 9.46 12.62 8.94
N ARG A 12 10.33 11.90 8.21
CA ARG A 12 10.52 12.09 6.77
C ARG A 12 9.29 11.70 5.95
N VAL A 13 8.69 10.55 6.26
CA VAL A 13 7.44 10.12 5.61
C VAL A 13 6.32 11.12 5.91
N PHE A 14 6.18 11.54 7.16
CA PHE A 14 5.17 12.52 7.56
C PHE A 14 5.38 13.88 6.88
N ARG A 15 6.63 14.32 6.71
CA ARG A 15 6.94 15.58 6.04
C ARG A 15 6.69 15.52 4.53
N ASN A 16 6.86 14.36 3.92
CA ASN A 16 6.50 14.12 2.51
C ASN A 16 5.08 13.54 2.34
N SER A 17 4.15 13.81 3.27
CA SER A 17 2.76 13.30 3.20
C SER A 17 1.96 13.80 1.99
N ARG A 18 2.46 14.79 1.23
CA ARG A 18 1.74 15.35 0.08
C ARG A 18 1.36 14.26 -0.92
N GLU A 19 2.24 13.29 -1.17
CA GLU A 19 1.95 12.19 -2.09
C GLU A 19 0.91 11.23 -1.54
N ILE A 20 0.95 10.97 -0.23
CA ILE A 20 -0.04 10.16 0.48
C ILE A 20 -1.42 10.81 0.32
N PHE A 21 -1.53 12.12 0.58
CA PHE A 21 -2.78 12.86 0.40
C PHE A 21 -3.27 12.88 -1.06
N LEU A 22 -2.37 13.05 -2.03
CA LEU A 22 -2.72 13.01 -3.45
C LEU A 22 -3.26 11.64 -3.86
N SER A 23 -2.61 10.57 -3.41
CA SER A 23 -3.08 9.19 -3.57
C SER A 23 -4.47 9.01 -2.95
N GLN A 24 -4.68 9.46 -1.71
CA GLN A 24 -6.00 9.35 -1.09
C GLN A 24 -7.08 10.19 -1.78
N GLY A 25 -6.72 11.37 -2.30
CA GLY A 25 -7.61 12.16 -3.14
C GLY A 25 -7.99 11.44 -4.43
N PHE A 26 -7.04 10.75 -5.07
CA PHE A 26 -7.31 9.92 -6.25
C PHE A 26 -8.23 8.74 -5.93
N ASN A 27 -8.02 8.06 -4.79
CA ASN A 27 -8.92 7.02 -4.30
C ASN A 27 -10.35 7.56 -4.15
N LEU A 28 -10.49 8.71 -3.50
CA LEU A 28 -11.79 9.38 -3.30
C LEU A 28 -12.46 9.74 -4.63
N LEU A 29 -11.71 10.23 -5.62
CA LEU A 29 -12.25 10.52 -6.94
C LEU A 29 -12.79 9.26 -7.63
N ILE A 30 -12.02 8.16 -7.62
CA ILE A 30 -12.46 6.90 -8.24
C ILE A 30 -13.73 6.37 -7.57
N VAL A 31 -13.73 6.30 -6.23
CA VAL A 31 -14.90 5.87 -5.44
C VAL A 31 -16.10 6.78 -5.69
N GLY A 32 -15.90 8.09 -5.76
CA GLY A 32 -16.95 9.06 -6.03
C GLY A 32 -17.60 8.84 -7.39
N ILE A 33 -16.81 8.75 -8.45
CA ILE A 33 -17.31 8.50 -9.81
C ILE A 33 -18.13 7.20 -9.85
N PHE A 34 -17.64 6.14 -9.21
CA PHE A 34 -18.33 4.85 -9.17
C PHE A 34 -19.63 4.89 -8.38
N ALA A 35 -19.63 5.54 -7.22
CA ALA A 35 -20.84 5.71 -6.40
C ALA A 35 -21.96 6.39 -7.19
N PHE A 36 -21.64 7.41 -8.01
CA PHE A 36 -22.60 8.06 -8.91
C PHE A 36 -23.07 7.15 -10.06
N MET A 37 -22.20 6.28 -10.59
CA MET A 37 -22.54 5.39 -11.72
C MET A 37 -23.45 4.22 -11.32
N LEU A 38 -23.40 3.75 -10.08
CA LEU A 38 -24.14 2.57 -9.63
C LEU A 38 -25.42 2.86 -8.85
N HIS A 39 -25.79 4.12 -8.68
CA HIS A 39 -26.95 4.51 -7.88
C HIS A 39 -28.25 3.79 -8.31
N ASP A 40 -28.36 3.45 -9.60
CA ASP A 40 -29.55 2.82 -10.18
C ASP A 40 -29.54 1.27 -10.14
N LEU A 41 -28.49 0.64 -9.60
CA LEU A 41 -28.30 -0.82 -9.56
C LEU A 41 -28.57 -1.37 -8.15
N LEU A 42 -29.81 -1.79 -7.86
CA LEU A 42 -30.18 -2.58 -6.66
C LEU A 42 -30.55 -4.01 -7.07
N PRO A 43 -30.28 -5.09 -6.29
CA PRO A 43 -29.94 -5.19 -4.86
C PRO A 43 -28.46 -5.56 -4.51
N LEU A 44 -27.56 -5.61 -5.50
CA LEU A 44 -26.15 -6.05 -5.29
C LEU A 44 -25.18 -4.93 -4.89
N TYR A 45 -25.69 -3.70 -4.71
CA TYR A 45 -24.93 -2.49 -4.46
C TYR A 45 -23.90 -2.59 -3.30
N PRO A 46 -24.23 -3.16 -2.12
CA PRO A 46 -23.29 -3.18 -0.99
C PRO A 46 -22.07 -4.09 -1.22
N GLN A 47 -22.28 -5.22 -1.88
CA GLN A 47 -21.23 -6.19 -2.21
C GLN A 47 -20.28 -5.62 -3.28
N ILE A 48 -20.86 -5.03 -4.32
CA ILE A 48 -20.12 -4.40 -5.42
C ILE A 48 -19.37 -3.15 -4.92
N GLY A 49 -20.00 -2.34 -4.08
CA GLY A 49 -19.39 -1.15 -3.49
C GLY A 49 -18.18 -1.49 -2.62
N THR A 50 -18.29 -2.52 -1.78
CA THR A 50 -17.17 -2.99 -0.95
C THR A 50 -16.01 -3.48 -1.82
N ALA A 51 -16.30 -4.29 -2.85
CA ALA A 51 -15.29 -4.75 -3.80
C ALA A 51 -14.54 -3.58 -4.44
N PHE A 52 -15.30 -2.57 -4.86
CA PHE A 52 -14.75 -1.43 -5.56
C PHE A 52 -13.95 -0.49 -4.66
N TYR A 53 -14.31 -0.35 -3.39
CA TYR A 53 -13.48 0.37 -2.42
C TYR A 53 -12.05 -0.15 -2.42
N TRP A 54 -11.91 -1.48 -2.26
CA TRP A 54 -10.60 -2.10 -2.22
C TRP A 54 -9.86 -1.89 -3.55
N PHE A 55 -10.59 -1.75 -4.67
CA PHE A 55 -10.06 -1.58 -6.03
C PHE A 55 -9.45 -0.21 -6.21
N ALA A 56 -10.22 0.80 -5.85
CA ALA A 56 -9.76 2.17 -5.84
C ALA A 56 -8.55 2.35 -4.88
N GLN A 57 -8.59 1.72 -3.70
CA GLN A 57 -7.49 1.72 -2.75
C GLN A 57 -6.23 1.05 -3.32
N SER A 58 -6.33 -0.12 -3.94
CA SER A 58 -5.20 -0.80 -4.60
C SER A 58 -4.55 0.07 -5.67
N PHE A 59 -5.35 0.63 -6.57
CA PHE A 59 -4.85 1.47 -7.66
C PHE A 59 -4.13 2.70 -7.14
N SER A 60 -4.75 3.37 -6.18
CA SER A 60 -4.17 4.53 -5.53
C SER A 60 -2.84 4.19 -4.84
N LEU A 61 -2.79 3.05 -4.16
CA LEU A 61 -1.59 2.63 -3.43
C LEU A 61 -0.47 2.20 -4.37
N LEU A 62 -0.79 1.54 -5.49
CA LEU A 62 0.18 1.25 -6.53
C LEU A 62 0.81 2.52 -7.09
N LEU A 63 0.00 3.53 -7.43
CA LEU A 63 0.49 4.82 -7.91
C LEU A 63 1.42 5.48 -6.89
N LEU A 64 1.02 5.50 -5.61
CA LEU A 64 1.84 6.03 -4.53
C LEU A 64 3.15 5.28 -4.38
N SER A 65 3.08 3.95 -4.46
CA SER A 65 4.23 3.09 -4.20
C SER A 65 5.32 3.23 -5.25
N ASN A 66 4.99 3.55 -6.51
CA ASN A 66 5.93 3.83 -7.60
C ASN A 66 6.90 4.99 -7.29
N HIS A 67 6.58 5.81 -6.28
CA HIS A 67 7.37 6.97 -5.88
C HIS A 67 8.15 6.75 -4.57
N LEU A 68 7.94 5.62 -3.88
CA LEU A 68 8.47 5.37 -2.53
C LEU A 68 9.99 5.49 -2.42
N PHE A 69 10.72 4.84 -3.34
CA PHE A 69 12.18 4.78 -3.29
C PHE A 69 12.86 5.60 -4.39
N LYS A 70 12.13 5.93 -5.44
CA LYS A 70 12.66 6.66 -6.60
C LYS A 70 13.20 8.04 -6.23
N LYS A 71 12.51 8.76 -5.34
CA LYS A 71 12.97 10.06 -4.85
C LYS A 71 14.26 9.95 -4.04
N ASP A 72 14.33 8.95 -3.16
CA ASP A 72 15.48 8.73 -2.29
C ASP A 72 16.70 8.22 -3.08
N LEU A 73 16.48 7.47 -4.16
CA LEU A 73 17.49 7.06 -5.13
C LEU A 73 18.07 8.25 -5.89
N HIS A 74 17.21 9.06 -6.52
CA HIS A 74 17.66 10.24 -7.29
C HIS A 74 18.37 11.30 -6.43
N GLN A 75 18.05 11.40 -5.14
CA GLN A 75 18.70 12.32 -4.21
C GLN A 75 20.03 11.78 -3.63
N GLY A 76 20.43 10.56 -4.02
CA GLY A 76 21.65 9.91 -3.51
C GLY A 76 21.58 9.54 -2.02
N PHE A 77 20.40 9.58 -1.42
CA PHE A 77 20.25 9.28 0.01
C PHE A 77 20.58 7.80 0.30
N ILE A 78 20.22 6.91 -0.62
CA ILE A 78 20.50 5.47 -0.48
C ILE A 78 22.00 5.18 -0.60
N LEU A 79 22.75 5.93 -1.42
CA LEU A 79 24.22 5.84 -1.48
C LEU A 79 24.87 6.25 -0.15
N ASN A 80 24.34 7.29 0.49
CA ASN A 80 24.81 7.70 1.81
C ASN A 80 24.51 6.65 2.89
N VAL A 81 23.38 5.94 2.79
CA VAL A 81 23.03 4.84 3.70
C VAL A 81 23.94 3.63 3.47
N LEU A 82 24.26 3.28 2.23
CA LEU A 82 25.20 2.20 1.91
C LEU A 82 26.62 2.44 2.44
N ASN A 83 27.08 3.69 2.39
CA ASN A 83 28.39 4.09 2.93
C ASN A 83 28.40 4.28 4.46
N SER A 84 27.22 4.28 5.09
CA SER A 84 27.09 4.37 6.54
C SER A 84 27.18 2.99 7.19
N GLN A 85 27.50 2.94 8.49
CA GLN A 85 27.48 1.69 9.26
C GLN A 85 26.07 1.10 9.49
N THR A 86 25.03 1.69 8.89
CA THR A 86 23.65 1.22 9.05
C THR A 86 23.31 0.15 8.03
N SER A 87 22.72 -0.96 8.47
CA SER A 87 22.31 -2.01 7.55
C SER A 87 21.16 -1.53 6.67
N LEU A 88 21.35 -1.64 5.34
CA LEU A 88 20.35 -1.26 4.35
C LEU A 88 18.99 -1.93 4.62
N SER A 89 18.99 -3.18 5.07
CA SER A 89 17.80 -3.93 5.46
C SER A 89 17.03 -3.25 6.61
N SER A 90 17.75 -2.69 7.60
CA SER A 90 17.12 -1.95 8.71
C SER A 90 16.48 -0.66 8.23
N PHE A 91 17.10 0.05 7.29
CA PHE A 91 16.54 1.25 6.67
C PHE A 91 15.25 0.92 5.92
N LEU A 92 15.28 -0.09 5.05
CA LEU A 92 14.13 -0.53 4.26
C LEU A 92 12.93 -0.93 5.14
N VAL A 93 13.16 -1.72 6.20
CA VAL A 93 12.11 -2.09 7.15
C VAL A 93 11.53 -0.84 7.81
N SER A 94 12.38 0.06 8.31
CA SER A 94 11.92 1.26 9.01
C SER A 94 11.09 2.19 8.11
N ARG A 95 11.53 2.38 6.85
CA ARG A 95 10.79 3.14 5.84
C ARG A 95 9.44 2.50 5.53
N TRP A 96 9.42 1.19 5.32
CA TRP A 96 8.18 0.47 5.02
C TRP A 96 7.19 0.54 6.19
N VAL A 97 7.64 0.29 7.42
CA VAL A 97 6.79 0.42 8.62
C VAL A 97 6.23 1.83 8.76
N ALA A 98 7.08 2.86 8.62
CA ALA A 98 6.65 4.26 8.70
C ALA A 98 5.62 4.60 7.61
N PHE A 99 5.85 4.11 6.38
CA PHE A 99 4.94 4.27 5.27
C PHE A 99 3.58 3.60 5.52
N THR A 100 3.58 2.31 5.87
CA THR A 100 2.35 1.54 6.10
C THR A 100 1.51 2.14 7.21
N ILE A 101 2.13 2.57 8.32
CA ILE A 101 1.39 3.20 9.42
C ILE A 101 0.82 4.56 9.01
N THR A 102 1.63 5.43 8.38
CA THR A 102 1.17 6.76 7.96
C THR A 102 0.05 6.67 6.94
N LEU A 103 0.17 5.75 5.98
CA LEU A 103 -0.83 5.50 4.97
C LEU A 103 -2.12 4.95 5.57
N THR A 104 -2.02 3.96 6.46
CA THR A 104 -3.18 3.38 7.14
C THR A 104 -3.91 4.41 7.99
N LEU A 105 -3.19 5.31 8.65
CA LEU A 105 -3.76 6.42 9.40
C LEU A 105 -4.52 7.38 8.48
N CYS A 106 -3.90 7.79 7.36
CA CYS A 106 -4.54 8.70 6.39
C CYS A 106 -5.78 8.06 5.74
N THR A 107 -5.67 6.80 5.30
CA THR A 107 -6.78 6.04 4.73
C THR A 107 -7.88 5.80 5.75
N GLY A 108 -7.52 5.55 7.01
CA GLY A 108 -8.47 5.34 8.10
C GLY A 108 -9.32 6.57 8.36
N LEU A 109 -8.71 7.76 8.35
CA LEU A 109 -9.42 9.04 8.47
C LEU A 109 -10.35 9.32 7.28
N MET A 110 -9.98 8.92 6.06
CA MET A 110 -10.79 9.09 4.84
C MET A 110 -11.85 7.99 4.66
N SER A 111 -11.63 6.80 5.23
CA SER A 111 -12.49 5.63 5.09
C SER A 111 -13.96 5.84 5.43
N PRO A 112 -14.37 6.54 6.52
CA PRO A 112 -15.77 6.72 6.83
C PRO A 112 -16.53 7.48 5.72
N LEU A 113 -15.87 8.46 5.11
CA LEU A 113 -16.43 9.20 3.99
C LEU A 113 -16.66 8.27 2.79
N LEU A 114 -15.65 7.46 2.45
CA LEU A 114 -15.71 6.52 1.31
C LEU A 114 -16.78 5.44 1.49
N LEU A 115 -16.93 4.90 2.72
CA LEU A 115 -17.96 3.91 3.05
C LEU A 115 -19.37 4.49 2.93
N LEU A 116 -19.55 5.75 3.33
CA LEU A 116 -20.82 6.45 3.21
C LEU A 116 -21.19 6.70 1.74
N LEU A 117 -20.22 7.06 0.89
CA LEU A 117 -20.45 7.18 -0.56
C LEU A 117 -20.89 5.85 -1.19
N LEU A 118 -20.42 4.72 -0.68
CA LEU A 118 -20.72 3.38 -1.20
C LEU A 118 -21.92 2.72 -0.52
N SER A 119 -22.65 3.43 0.35
CA SER A 119 -23.78 2.90 1.13
C SER A 119 -23.46 1.60 1.87
N VAL A 120 -22.22 1.44 2.34
CA VAL A 120 -21.78 0.27 3.11
C VAL A 120 -22.12 0.50 4.60
N PRO A 121 -22.69 -0.49 5.31
CA PRO A 121 -23.07 -0.33 6.72
C PRO A 121 -21.85 -0.02 7.61
N PHE A 122 -22.01 1.00 8.45
CA PHE A 122 -20.95 1.50 9.34
C PHE A 122 -20.58 0.53 10.46
N GLU A 123 -21.44 -0.44 10.77
CA GLU A 123 -21.20 -1.47 11.78
C GLU A 123 -19.90 -2.26 11.52
N ASN A 124 -19.50 -2.36 10.24
CA ASN A 124 -18.30 -3.08 9.84
C ASN A 124 -17.05 -2.21 9.72
N TRP A 125 -17.13 -0.91 10.08
CA TRP A 125 -16.02 0.02 9.89
C TRP A 125 -14.75 -0.38 10.65
N LEU A 126 -14.90 -0.89 11.88
CA LEU A 126 -13.75 -1.30 12.71
C LEU A 126 -13.02 -2.50 12.10
N TYR A 127 -13.75 -3.46 11.54
CA TYR A 127 -13.18 -4.59 10.79
C TYR A 127 -12.43 -4.10 9.55
N PHE A 128 -13.00 -3.13 8.85
CA PHE A 128 -12.40 -2.49 7.69
C PHE A 128 -11.07 -1.79 8.02
N LEU A 129 -11.03 -1.03 9.12
CA LEU A 129 -9.84 -0.39 9.64
C LEU A 129 -8.73 -1.39 9.99
N LEU A 130 -9.09 -2.50 10.64
CA LEU A 130 -8.14 -3.54 10.97
C LEU A 130 -7.56 -4.20 9.72
N LEU A 131 -8.39 -4.43 8.69
CA LEU A 131 -7.95 -5.04 7.43
C LEU A 131 -7.06 -4.11 6.58
N LEU A 132 -7.22 -2.79 6.71
CA LEU A 132 -6.44 -1.80 5.97
C LEU A 132 -4.93 -1.88 6.26
N LEU A 133 -4.54 -2.15 7.51
CA LEU A 133 -3.13 -2.20 7.90
C LEU A 133 -2.34 -3.29 7.14
N PRO A 134 -2.74 -4.59 7.18
CA PRO A 134 -2.02 -5.62 6.46
C PRO A 134 -2.15 -5.45 4.95
N PHE A 135 -3.30 -4.98 4.46
CA PHE A 135 -3.50 -4.73 3.04
C PHE A 135 -2.55 -3.66 2.49
N ASN A 136 -2.49 -2.50 3.13
CA ASN A 136 -1.59 -1.41 2.74
C ASN A 136 -0.11 -1.83 2.90
N GLY A 137 0.18 -2.67 3.89
CA GLY A 137 1.51 -3.25 4.10
C GLY A 137 1.95 -4.12 2.92
N ILE A 138 1.11 -5.08 2.52
CA ILE A 138 1.39 -5.98 1.39
C ILE A 138 1.59 -5.16 0.11
N VAL A 139 0.58 -4.37 -0.27
CA VAL A 139 0.62 -3.64 -1.56
C VAL A 139 1.74 -2.61 -1.56
N GLY A 140 2.04 -1.98 -0.42
CA GLY A 140 3.17 -1.07 -0.27
C GLY A 140 4.54 -1.76 -0.38
N ALA A 141 4.68 -2.98 0.15
CA ALA A 141 5.91 -3.76 0.03
C ALA A 141 6.18 -4.14 -1.44
N TYR A 142 5.17 -4.71 -2.11
CA TYR A 142 5.28 -5.09 -3.52
C TYR A 142 5.53 -3.87 -4.41
N GLY A 143 4.78 -2.78 -4.21
CA GLY A 143 4.97 -1.57 -4.97
C GLY A 143 6.35 -0.91 -4.79
N GLY A 144 6.89 -0.99 -3.57
CA GLY A 144 8.26 -0.54 -3.27
C GLY A 144 9.34 -1.34 -4.00
N LEU A 145 9.25 -2.68 -4.00
CA LEU A 145 10.14 -3.53 -4.81
C LEU A 145 10.12 -3.17 -6.28
N LEU A 146 8.92 -2.97 -6.81
CA LEU A 146 8.71 -2.75 -8.22
C LEU A 146 9.30 -1.42 -8.65
N SER A 147 9.16 -0.39 -7.82
CA SER A 147 9.83 0.89 -8.03
C SER A 147 11.34 0.73 -8.25
N LEU A 148 11.97 -0.12 -7.44
CA LEU A 148 13.41 -0.39 -7.52
C LEU A 148 13.77 -1.23 -8.75
N LEU A 149 13.00 -2.25 -9.08
CA LEU A 149 13.18 -3.09 -10.28
C LEU A 149 13.08 -2.25 -11.57
N MET A 150 12.20 -1.25 -11.57
CA MET A 150 11.93 -0.40 -12.73
C MET A 150 12.98 0.69 -12.96
N GLU A 151 13.71 1.11 -11.93
CA GLU A 151 14.78 2.11 -12.09
C GLU A 151 15.94 1.56 -12.94
N GLY A 152 16.16 0.24 -12.92
CA GLY A 152 17.12 -0.46 -13.78
C GLY A 152 16.57 -0.91 -15.14
N SER A 153 15.25 -0.89 -15.36
CA SER A 153 14.63 -1.41 -16.59
C SER A 153 13.53 -0.46 -17.13
N ARG A 154 13.82 0.13 -18.29
CA ARG A 154 12.97 1.12 -18.99
C ARG A 154 11.64 0.49 -19.42
N SER A 155 10.61 0.45 -18.58
CA SER A 155 9.32 -0.10 -18.99
C SER A 155 8.13 0.38 -18.17
N TYR A 156 7.23 1.13 -18.83
CA TYR A 156 5.94 1.63 -18.33
C TYR A 156 4.86 0.53 -18.20
N LEU A 157 5.22 -0.76 -18.32
CA LEU A 157 4.30 -1.90 -18.51
C LEU A 157 3.85 -2.59 -17.21
N LEU A 158 4.41 -2.23 -16.06
CA LEU A 158 4.23 -3.00 -14.83
C LEU A 158 2.91 -2.76 -14.06
N PRO A 159 2.23 -1.60 -14.13
CA PRO A 159 0.85 -1.47 -13.63
C PRO A 159 -0.11 -2.50 -14.26
N PHE A 160 0.17 -2.89 -15.52
CA PHE A 160 -0.56 -3.94 -16.24
C PHE A 160 -0.20 -5.36 -15.75
N LEU A 161 1.01 -5.58 -15.23
CA LEU A 161 1.47 -6.87 -14.70
C LEU A 161 0.91 -7.18 -13.31
N LEU A 162 0.59 -6.15 -12.52
CA LEU A 162 0.04 -6.27 -11.17
C LEU A 162 -1.48 -6.41 -11.12
N LEU A 163 -2.19 -5.89 -12.11
CA LEU A 163 -3.64 -6.01 -12.27
C LEU A 163 -4.16 -7.46 -12.09
N PRO A 164 -3.54 -8.51 -12.69
CA PRO A 164 -3.93 -9.91 -12.45
C PRO A 164 -3.58 -10.43 -11.05
N LEU A 165 -2.61 -9.83 -10.35
CA LEU A 165 -2.19 -10.25 -9.01
C LEU A 165 -3.10 -9.70 -7.90
N ILE A 166 -3.79 -8.58 -8.16
CA ILE A 166 -4.69 -7.93 -7.19
C ILE A 166 -6.13 -8.46 -7.32
N LEU A 167 -6.54 -8.93 -8.51
CA LEU A 167 -7.84 -9.58 -8.74
C LEU A 167 -8.17 -10.73 -7.76
N PRO A 168 -7.23 -11.61 -7.37
CA PRO A 168 -7.46 -12.62 -6.33
C PRO A 168 -7.73 -12.04 -4.94
N LEU A 169 -7.06 -10.92 -4.58
CA LEU A 169 -7.31 -10.20 -3.32
C LEU A 169 -8.70 -9.52 -3.35
N PHE A 170 -9.19 -9.12 -4.54
CA PHE A 170 -10.57 -8.65 -4.74
C PHE A 170 -11.60 -9.72 -4.46
N ILE A 171 -11.41 -10.91 -5.03
CA ILE A 171 -12.36 -12.03 -4.92
C ILE A 171 -12.49 -12.50 -3.46
N LEU A 172 -11.41 -12.45 -2.68
CA LEU A 172 -11.41 -12.79 -1.25
C LEU A 172 -12.12 -11.75 -0.36
N SER A 173 -12.19 -10.49 -0.79
CA SER A 173 -12.92 -9.42 -0.07
C SER A 173 -14.43 -9.47 -0.31
N ILE A 174 -14.85 -9.95 -1.49
CA ILE A 174 -16.26 -10.02 -1.93
C ILE A 174 -17.04 -11.14 -1.22
N GLY A 175 -16.35 -12.17 -0.72
CA GLY A 175 -16.96 -13.38 -0.15
C GLY A 175 -17.53 -13.27 1.27
N GLY A 176 -17.35 -12.14 1.97
CA GLY A 176 -17.98 -11.95 3.28
C GLY A 176 -17.05 -11.38 4.34
N ALA A 177 -16.95 -10.06 4.39
CA ALA A 177 -16.84 -9.39 5.69
C ALA A 177 -18.21 -9.45 6.42
N SER A 178 -18.75 -10.65 6.58
CA SER A 178 -19.64 -10.93 7.69
C SER A 178 -18.75 -11.14 8.92
N HIS A 179 -19.31 -10.87 10.10
CA HIS A 179 -18.64 -11.08 11.39
C HIS A 179 -17.99 -12.48 11.52
N GLU A 180 -18.55 -13.48 10.81
CA GLU A 180 -18.18 -14.90 10.89
C GLU A 180 -16.82 -15.23 10.24
N ASN A 181 -16.46 -14.55 9.13
CA ASN A 181 -15.26 -14.87 8.36
C ASN A 181 -14.14 -13.82 8.50
N PHE A 182 -14.35 -12.75 9.27
CA PHE A 182 -13.37 -11.67 9.42
C PHE A 182 -12.02 -12.16 9.93
N ILE A 183 -12.02 -12.99 10.99
CA ILE A 183 -10.79 -13.42 11.66
C ILE A 183 -9.91 -14.24 10.71
N SER A 184 -10.49 -15.14 9.92
CA SER A 184 -9.74 -15.97 8.98
C SER A 184 -9.14 -15.14 7.84
N ILE A 185 -9.90 -14.19 7.30
CA ILE A 185 -9.42 -13.28 6.24
C ILE A 185 -8.31 -12.36 6.78
N PHE A 186 -8.49 -11.81 7.98
CA PHE A 186 -7.49 -10.96 8.63
C PHE A 186 -6.18 -11.72 8.90
N LEU A 187 -6.27 -12.93 9.45
CA LEU A 187 -5.10 -13.79 9.69
C LEU A 187 -4.39 -14.16 8.38
N LEU A 188 -5.14 -14.47 7.31
CA LEU A 188 -4.57 -14.78 6.01
C LEU A 188 -3.77 -13.60 5.43
N HIS A 189 -4.29 -12.37 5.54
CA HIS A 189 -3.55 -11.19 5.09
C HIS A 189 -2.31 -10.95 5.96
N LEU A 190 -2.40 -11.18 7.26
CA LEU A 190 -1.27 -11.05 8.17
C LEU A 190 -0.18 -12.09 7.85
N THR A 191 -0.52 -13.35 7.57
CA THR A 191 0.46 -14.36 7.18
C THR A 191 1.14 -14.03 5.84
N ILE A 192 0.38 -13.55 4.84
CA ILE A 192 0.94 -13.08 3.57
C ILE A 192 1.90 -11.91 3.79
N MET A 193 1.51 -10.93 4.62
CA MET A 193 2.37 -9.78 4.96
C MET A 193 3.67 -10.24 5.61
N PHE A 194 3.61 -11.13 6.61
CA PHE A 194 4.81 -11.65 7.28
C PHE A 194 5.70 -12.49 6.39
N PHE A 195 5.13 -13.32 5.50
CA PHE A 195 5.90 -14.18 4.61
C PHE A 195 6.55 -13.40 3.47
N SER A 196 5.87 -12.38 2.93
CA SER A 196 6.37 -11.57 1.83
C SER A 196 7.47 -10.58 2.25
N LEU A 197 7.41 -10.05 3.47
CA LEU A 197 8.38 -9.09 4.00
C LEU A 197 9.86 -9.48 3.82
N PRO A 198 10.35 -10.64 4.30
CA PRO A 198 11.77 -10.99 4.19
C PRO A 198 12.21 -11.18 2.74
N PHE A 199 11.33 -11.69 1.87
CA PHE A 199 11.61 -11.84 0.44
C PHE A 199 11.76 -10.48 -0.24
N ILE A 200 10.85 -9.56 0.07
CA ILE A 200 10.83 -8.19 -0.45
C ILE A 200 12.04 -7.39 0.03
N ILE A 201 12.38 -7.47 1.31
CA ILE A 201 13.54 -6.76 1.88
C ILE A 201 14.85 -7.33 1.34
N GLY A 202 14.95 -8.67 1.19
CA GLY A 202 16.12 -9.33 0.63
C GLY A 202 16.37 -8.89 -0.82
N ILE A 203 15.34 -8.95 -1.66
CA ILE A 203 15.45 -8.60 -3.08
C ILE A 203 15.73 -7.11 -3.27
N SER A 204 15.03 -6.22 -2.55
CA SER A 204 15.30 -4.77 -2.63
C SER A 204 16.73 -4.44 -2.22
N SER A 205 17.25 -5.08 -1.16
CA SER A 205 18.64 -4.84 -0.73
C SER A 205 19.66 -5.24 -1.79
N HIS A 206 19.41 -6.35 -2.50
CA HIS A 206 20.29 -6.82 -3.57
C HIS A 206 20.24 -5.92 -4.81
N ILE A 207 19.03 -5.50 -5.22
CA ILE A 207 18.83 -4.58 -6.35
C ILE A 207 19.47 -3.22 -6.08
N LEU A 208 19.33 -2.70 -4.86
CA LEU A 208 19.93 -1.42 -4.48
C LEU A 208 21.46 -1.44 -4.52
N HIS A 209 22.08 -2.56 -4.11
CA HIS A 209 23.52 -2.73 -4.25
C HIS A 209 23.93 -2.73 -5.73
N TYR A 210 23.21 -3.46 -6.57
CA TYR A 210 23.46 -3.52 -8.02
C TYR A 210 23.30 -2.16 -8.71
N LEU A 211 22.23 -1.42 -8.39
CA LEU A 211 22.01 -0.08 -8.94
C LEU A 211 23.11 0.89 -8.50
N CYS A 212 23.57 0.82 -7.25
CA CYS A 212 24.62 1.72 -6.76
C CYS A 212 26.01 1.43 -7.34
N GLU A 213 26.32 0.18 -7.70
CA GLU A 213 27.57 -0.16 -8.42
C GLU A 213 27.57 0.33 -9.88
N SER A 214 26.41 0.67 -10.44
CA SER A 214 26.27 1.14 -11.82
C SER A 214 26.38 2.67 -12.01
N PHE A 215 26.43 3.43 -10.91
CA PHE A 215 26.61 4.89 -10.89
C PHE A 215 28.03 5.27 -10.46
#